data_AF-A0A940ANH9-F1
#
_entry.id   AF-A0A940ANH9-F1
#
_cell.length_a   1.000
_cell.length_b   1.000
_cell.length_c   1.000
_cell.angle_alpha   90.00
_cell.angle_beta   90.00
_cell.angle_gamma   90.00
#
_symmetry.space_group_name_H-M   'P 1'
#
loop_
_entity.id
_entity.type
_entity.pdbx_description
1 polymer ?
#
loop_
_entity_poly.entity_id
_entity_poly.type
_entity_poly.pdbx_seq_one_letter_code
_entity_poly.pdbx_strand_id
1 'polypeptide(L)'
;MGNADLYVCKKCGYEFYAATGIGMLFPSLCKRTVDEIRAGKYREEWQKLLEEHADVKVNCESDFFVCEECGTPKTDLNLSMYLPVHLKKDIPYAMPADLKNPRKYKLLAEYTHRCDKCNGVCKLVDEQERSTLKCPECTGEMQVDISRLMYWD
;
A
#
# COMPACT_ATOMS: atom_id res chain seq x y z
N MET A 1 -6.43 12.91 -0.17
CA MET A 1 -7.58 12.18 0.36
C MET A 1 -7.19 10.77 0.75
N GLY A 2 -7.54 10.38 1.97
CA GLY A 2 -7.57 9.00 2.42
C GLY A 2 -8.96 8.62 2.91
N ASN A 3 -9.17 7.33 3.08
CA ASN A 3 -10.41 6.71 3.48
C ASN A 3 -10.12 5.57 4.46
N ALA A 4 -11.02 5.36 5.42
CA ALA A 4 -11.04 4.16 6.20
C ALA A 4 -12.38 3.45 6.11
N ASP A 5 -12.27 2.17 5.75
CA ASP A 5 -13.39 1.26 5.66
C ASP A 5 -13.29 0.24 6.80
N LEU A 6 -14.39 0.01 7.53
CA LEU A 6 -14.49 -1.09 8.47
C LEU A 6 -15.14 -2.30 7.80
N TYR A 7 -14.40 -3.37 7.64
CA TYR A 7 -14.92 -4.66 7.17
C TYR A 7 -15.33 -5.52 8.35
N VAL A 8 -16.55 -6.04 8.34
CA VAL A 8 -17.10 -6.88 9.43
C VAL A 8 -17.63 -8.20 8.87
N CYS A 9 -17.24 -9.31 9.48
CA CYS A 9 -17.85 -10.61 9.22
C CYS A 9 -19.12 -10.78 10.06
N LYS A 10 -20.27 -10.88 9.41
CA LYS A 10 -21.56 -11.10 10.11
C LYS A 10 -21.69 -12.49 10.76
N LYS A 11 -20.85 -13.45 10.40
CA LYS A 11 -20.88 -14.83 10.92
C LYS A 11 -20.12 -15.00 12.23
N CYS A 12 -18.92 -14.44 12.35
CA CYS A 12 -18.07 -14.62 13.54
C CYS A 12 -17.72 -13.30 14.27
N GLY A 13 -18.10 -12.14 13.72
CA GLY A 13 -17.81 -10.84 14.31
C GLY A 13 -16.37 -10.35 14.10
N TYR A 14 -15.55 -11.04 13.30
CA TYR A 14 -14.23 -10.54 12.92
C TYR A 14 -14.33 -9.17 12.25
N GLU A 15 -13.50 -8.23 12.69
CA GLU A 15 -13.42 -6.87 12.15
C GLU A 15 -12.02 -6.61 11.58
N PHE A 16 -11.97 -5.90 10.45
CA PHE A 16 -10.73 -5.39 9.86
C PHE A 16 -10.91 -3.94 9.46
N TYR A 17 -10.03 -3.08 9.97
CA TYR A 17 -10.02 -1.66 9.69
C TYR A 17 -8.98 -1.35 8.61
N ALA A 18 -9.44 -0.93 7.44
CA ALA A 18 -8.60 -0.66 6.29
C ALA A 18 -8.44 0.85 6.09
N ALA A 19 -7.29 1.41 6.49
CA ALA A 19 -6.98 2.83 6.33
C ALA A 19 -6.08 3.07 5.10
N THR A 20 -6.69 3.39 3.97
CA THR A 20 -5.98 3.68 2.71
C THR A 20 -5.90 5.17 2.43
N GLY A 21 -4.86 5.59 1.71
CA GLY A 21 -4.58 7.01 1.47
C GLY A 21 -4.15 7.78 2.71
N ILE A 22 -3.27 8.76 2.50
CA ILE A 22 -2.58 9.48 3.60
C ILE A 22 -2.89 10.98 3.57
N GLY A 23 -3.39 11.43 2.42
CA GLY A 23 -3.90 12.76 2.31
C GLY A 23 -2.85 13.87 2.30
N MET A 24 -3.10 14.99 2.97
CA MET A 24 -2.20 16.15 3.01
C MET A 24 -0.86 15.83 3.66
N LEU A 25 -0.79 14.77 4.46
CA LEU A 25 0.45 14.28 5.08
C LEU A 25 1.32 13.47 4.11
N PHE A 26 0.84 13.18 2.90
CA PHE A 26 1.54 12.32 1.93
C PHE A 26 2.99 12.78 1.63
N PRO A 27 3.29 14.07 1.40
CA PRO A 27 4.66 14.52 1.18
C PRO A 27 5.60 14.21 2.37
N SER A 28 5.14 14.49 3.58
CA SER A 28 5.89 14.26 4.82
C SER A 28 6.09 12.77 5.09
N LEU A 29 5.06 11.95 4.83
CA LEU A 29 5.17 10.50 4.90
C LEU A 29 6.21 9.99 3.91
N CYS A 30 6.14 10.39 2.63
CA CYS A 30 7.10 9.93 1.64
C CYS A 30 8.53 10.27 2.01
N LYS A 31 8.77 11.50 2.48
CA LYS A 31 10.10 11.90 2.96
C LYS A 31 10.57 10.97 4.07
N ARG A 32 9.74 10.75 5.10
CA ARG A 32 10.07 9.85 6.22
C ARG A 32 10.33 8.43 5.75
N THR A 33 9.48 7.88 4.89
CA THR A 33 9.63 6.52 4.36
C THR A 33 10.94 6.36 3.60
N VAL A 34 11.31 7.32 2.74
CA VAL A 34 12.60 7.30 2.02
C VAL A 34 13.77 7.38 3.00
N ASP A 35 13.71 8.24 4.01
CA ASP A 35 14.74 8.35 5.05
C ASP A 35 14.87 7.05 5.85
N GLU A 36 13.77 6.36 6.13
CA GLU A 36 13.74 5.07 6.82
C GLU A 36 14.32 3.92 5.97
N ILE A 37 14.08 3.93 4.66
CA ILE A 37 14.73 2.98 3.73
C ILE A 37 16.24 3.21 3.72
N ARG A 38 16.69 4.46 3.63
CA ARG A 38 18.13 4.82 3.69
C ARG A 38 18.78 4.41 5.02
N ALA A 39 18.02 4.45 6.11
CA ALA A 39 18.46 4.01 7.43
C ALA A 39 18.46 2.48 7.62
N GLY A 40 18.10 1.70 6.59
CA GLY A 40 18.10 0.23 6.65
C GLY A 40 16.93 -0.37 7.44
N LYS A 41 15.83 0.37 7.67
CA LYS A 41 14.62 -0.19 8.32
C LYS A 41 13.82 -1.12 7.42
N TYR A 42 14.10 -1.10 6.12
CA TYR A 42 13.48 -1.94 5.11
C TYR A 42 14.52 -2.93 4.53
N ARG A 43 14.12 -3.72 3.53
CA ARG A 43 14.99 -4.71 2.89
C ARG A 43 16.26 -4.03 2.35
N GLU A 44 17.41 -4.69 2.50
CA GLU A 44 18.72 -4.18 2.04
C GLU A 44 18.71 -3.85 0.54
N GLU A 45 17.99 -4.63 -0.26
CA GLU A 45 17.84 -4.38 -1.69
C GLU A 45 17.11 -3.04 -1.99
N TRP A 46 16.16 -2.63 -1.15
CA TRP A 46 15.49 -1.33 -1.28
C TRP A 46 16.45 -0.17 -1.00
N GLN A 47 17.32 -0.34 0.00
CA GLN A 47 18.36 0.64 0.28
C GLN A 47 19.32 0.78 -0.91
N LYS A 48 19.80 -0.34 -1.48
CA LYS A 48 20.69 -0.34 -2.65
C LYS A 48 20.05 0.34 -3.86
N LEU A 49 18.78 0.08 -4.15
CA LEU A 49 18.07 0.74 -5.25
C LEU A 49 18.00 2.26 -5.08
N LEU A 50 17.85 2.78 -3.85
CA LEU A 50 17.91 4.23 -3.59
C LEU A 50 19.32 4.81 -3.82
N GLU A 51 20.36 4.04 -3.52
CA GLU A 51 21.76 4.46 -3.68
C GLU A 51 22.20 4.43 -5.15
N GLU A 52 21.76 3.42 -5.91
CA GLU A 52 22.09 3.23 -7.33
C GLU A 52 21.32 4.18 -8.26
N HIS A 53 20.12 4.60 -7.87
CA HIS A 53 19.23 5.40 -8.70
C HIS A 53 18.79 6.69 -8.00
N ALA A 54 19.54 7.79 -8.21
CA ALA A 54 19.28 9.09 -7.58
C ALA A 54 17.85 9.63 -7.78
N ASP A 55 17.22 9.33 -8.93
CA ASP A 55 15.91 9.85 -9.31
C ASP A 55 14.73 8.92 -8.96
N VAL A 56 15.00 7.77 -8.33
CA VAL A 56 13.96 6.79 -8.04
C VAL A 56 12.88 7.38 -7.13
N LYS A 57 11.62 7.03 -7.41
CA LYS A 57 10.45 7.42 -6.62
C LYS A 57 9.87 6.18 -5.95
N VAL A 58 9.64 6.29 -4.65
CA VAL A 58 8.99 5.26 -3.84
C VAL A 58 7.49 5.54 -3.82
N ASN A 59 6.68 4.50 -4.03
CA ASN A 59 5.24 4.59 -3.81
C ASN A 59 4.93 4.53 -2.30
N CYS A 60 4.62 5.67 -1.69
CA CYS A 60 4.30 5.77 -0.26
C CYS A 60 2.79 5.73 0.01
N GLU A 61 1.98 5.30 -0.96
CA GLU A 61 0.55 5.12 -0.74
C GLU A 61 0.30 3.99 0.26
N SER A 62 -0.66 4.21 1.16
CA SER A 62 -1.21 3.16 2.02
C SER A 62 -2.24 2.37 1.23
N ASP A 63 -1.94 1.10 0.96
CA ASP A 63 -2.70 0.21 0.10
C ASP A 63 -3.25 -1.00 0.88
N PHE A 64 -4.31 -1.62 0.34
CA PHE A 64 -4.93 -2.83 0.90
C PHE A 64 -4.31 -4.08 0.28
N PHE A 65 -3.81 -4.98 1.12
CA PHE A 65 -3.29 -6.28 0.70
C PHE A 65 -4.05 -7.44 1.34
N VAL A 66 -4.10 -8.59 0.66
CA VAL A 66 -4.66 -9.84 1.19
C VAL A 66 -3.60 -10.94 1.08
N CYS A 67 -3.39 -11.68 2.16
CA CYS A 67 -2.54 -12.87 2.12
C CYS A 67 -3.14 -13.94 1.20
N GLU A 68 -2.36 -14.41 0.23
CA GLU A 68 -2.80 -15.42 -0.74
C GLU A 68 -2.97 -16.82 -0.12
N GLU A 69 -2.32 -17.08 1.02
CA GLU A 69 -2.36 -18.38 1.70
C GLU A 69 -3.49 -18.48 2.72
N CYS A 70 -3.63 -17.48 3.61
CA CYS A 70 -4.57 -17.54 4.72
C CYS A 70 -5.72 -16.52 4.62
N GLY A 71 -5.74 -15.67 3.59
CA GLY A 71 -6.80 -14.68 3.38
C GLY A 71 -6.79 -13.51 4.37
N THR A 72 -5.81 -13.44 5.28
CA THR A 72 -5.72 -12.34 6.26
C THR A 72 -5.47 -11.02 5.52
N PRO A 73 -6.36 -10.02 5.67
CA PRO A 73 -6.17 -8.70 5.08
C PRO A 73 -5.16 -7.87 5.91
N LYS A 74 -4.46 -6.95 5.25
CA LYS A 74 -3.64 -5.94 5.90
C LYS A 74 -3.65 -4.63 5.10
N THR A 75 -3.27 -3.54 5.77
CA THR A 75 -3.01 -2.26 5.12
C THR A 75 -1.57 -1.86 5.40
N ASP A 76 -0.84 -1.48 4.37
CA ASP A 76 0.60 -1.20 4.45
C ASP A 76 1.03 -0.22 3.35
N LEU A 77 2.23 0.35 3.45
CA LEU A 77 2.79 1.18 2.38
C LEU A 77 3.13 0.32 1.16
N ASN A 78 2.81 0.79 -0.04
CA ASN A 78 3.07 0.02 -1.26
C ASN A 78 4.56 -0.26 -1.47
N LEU A 79 5.40 0.75 -1.28
CA LEU A 79 6.88 0.72 -1.35
C LEU A 79 7.49 0.34 -2.70
N SER A 80 6.70 0.02 -3.72
CA SER A 80 7.24 -0.22 -5.07
C SER A 80 7.99 1.00 -5.60
N MET A 81 9.07 0.77 -6.33
CA MET A 81 9.97 1.80 -6.82
C MET A 81 9.80 2.03 -8.31
N TYR A 82 9.90 3.29 -8.72
CA TYR A 82 9.70 3.72 -10.10
C TYR A 82 10.78 4.69 -10.54
N LEU A 83 11.21 4.58 -11.79
CA LEU A 83 12.09 5.55 -12.44
C LEU A 83 11.27 6.55 -13.26
N PRO A 84 11.56 7.85 -13.18
CA PRO A 84 10.95 8.81 -14.08
C PRO A 84 11.43 8.62 -15.52
N VAL A 85 10.52 8.76 -16.48
CA VAL A 85 10.84 8.69 -17.92
C VAL A 85 11.34 10.05 -18.42
N HIS A 86 10.58 11.11 -18.13
CA HIS A 86 10.87 12.49 -18.55
C HIS A 86 10.38 13.48 -17.49
N LEU A 87 11.16 13.73 -16.44
CA LEU A 87 10.83 14.78 -15.48
C LEU A 87 11.68 16.03 -15.70
N LYS A 88 11.01 17.17 -15.86
CA LYS A 88 11.64 18.50 -15.93
C LYS A 88 11.81 19.17 -14.56
N LYS A 89 11.26 18.58 -13.50
CA LYS A 89 11.29 19.12 -12.14
C LYS A 89 11.64 18.01 -11.16
N ASP A 90 12.56 18.32 -10.25
CA ASP A 90 12.88 17.48 -9.10
C ASP A 90 11.77 17.62 -8.05
N ILE A 91 10.75 16.75 -8.15
CA ILE A 91 9.73 16.62 -7.10
C ILE A 91 10.17 15.45 -6.21
N PRO A 92 10.29 15.63 -4.89
CA PRO A 92 10.86 14.62 -3.99
C PRO A 92 9.97 13.37 -3.82
N TYR A 93 8.73 13.42 -4.30
CA TYR A 93 7.77 12.31 -4.28
C TYR A 93 6.98 12.26 -5.59
N ALA A 94 6.42 11.09 -5.89
CA ALA A 94 5.48 10.92 -6.99
C ALA A 94 4.08 10.68 -6.43
N MET A 95 3.08 11.36 -7.00
CA MET A 95 1.69 11.09 -6.65
C MET A 95 1.30 9.69 -7.16
N PRO A 96 0.51 8.91 -6.41
CA PRO A 96 0.15 7.54 -6.81
C PRO A 96 -0.53 7.46 -8.19
N ALA A 97 -1.34 8.46 -8.53
CA ALA A 97 -1.99 8.56 -9.84
C ALA A 97 -0.97 8.72 -10.99
N ASP A 98 0.16 9.40 -10.75
CA ASP A 98 1.19 9.57 -11.77
C ASP A 98 2.03 8.31 -11.94
N LEU A 99 2.28 7.55 -10.86
CA LEU A 99 3.02 6.28 -10.91
C LEU A 99 2.33 5.23 -11.80
N LYS A 100 1.00 5.29 -11.92
CA LYS A 100 0.21 4.45 -12.83
C LYS A 100 0.33 4.85 -14.30
N ASN A 101 0.96 5.98 -14.62
CA ASN A 101 1.11 6.47 -15.98
C ASN A 101 2.47 6.05 -16.58
N PRO A 102 2.51 5.08 -17.52
CA PRO A 102 3.76 4.56 -18.09
C PRO A 102 4.53 5.59 -18.94
N ARG A 103 3.90 6.72 -19.32
CA ARG A 103 4.58 7.82 -20.01
C ARG A 103 5.35 8.74 -19.05
N LYS A 104 5.03 8.68 -17.75
CA LYS A 104 5.69 9.49 -16.70
C LYS A 104 6.69 8.67 -15.91
N TYR A 105 6.33 7.44 -15.55
CA TYR A 105 7.13 6.58 -14.69
C TYR A 105 7.17 5.15 -15.23
N LYS A 106 8.32 4.49 -15.04
CA LYS A 106 8.52 3.07 -15.33
C LYS A 106 8.77 2.34 -14.02
N LEU A 107 8.06 1.25 -13.78
CA LEU A 107 8.29 0.37 -12.63
C LEU A 107 9.71 -0.18 -12.68
N LEU A 108 10.43 -0.01 -11.57
CA LEU A 108 11.78 -0.51 -11.36
C LEU A 108 11.75 -1.81 -10.54
N ALA A 109 11.03 -1.80 -9.42
CA ALA A 109 10.92 -2.94 -8.52
C ALA A 109 9.57 -2.95 -7.78
N GLU A 110 8.96 -4.12 -7.63
CA GLU A 110 7.74 -4.33 -6.85
C GLU A 110 8.07 -4.80 -5.44
N TYR A 111 7.47 -4.18 -4.42
CA TYR A 111 7.70 -4.62 -3.04
C TYR A 111 6.84 -5.83 -2.69
N THR A 112 7.48 -6.95 -2.35
CA THR A 112 6.77 -8.15 -1.89
C THR A 112 6.36 -8.02 -0.42
N HIS A 113 5.05 -7.86 -0.22
CA HIS A 113 4.40 -7.85 1.08
C HIS A 113 4.26 -9.24 1.68
N ARG A 114 4.46 -9.33 3.01
CA ARG A 114 4.31 -10.58 3.76
C ARG A 114 3.21 -10.44 4.81
N CYS A 115 2.54 -11.56 5.07
CA CYS A 115 1.46 -11.68 6.04
C CYS A 115 2.00 -11.76 7.47
N ASP A 116 1.46 -10.97 8.39
CA ASP A 116 1.88 -10.99 9.79
C ASP A 116 1.48 -12.28 10.53
N LYS A 117 0.49 -13.04 10.00
CA LYS A 117 -0.03 -14.29 10.60
C LYS A 117 0.74 -15.53 10.15
N CYS A 118 0.98 -15.69 8.85
CA CYS A 118 1.59 -16.90 8.30
C CYS A 118 2.89 -16.66 7.50
N ASN A 119 3.32 -15.41 7.36
CA ASN A 119 4.47 -15.00 6.53
C ASN A 119 4.33 -15.32 5.02
N GLY A 120 3.14 -15.73 4.58
CA GLY A 120 2.80 -15.91 3.17
C GLY A 120 2.85 -14.60 2.39
N VAL A 121 2.84 -14.68 1.06
CA VAL A 121 2.80 -13.49 0.19
C VAL A 121 1.44 -12.81 0.30
N CYS A 122 1.44 -11.49 0.32
CA CYS A 122 0.24 -10.68 0.24
C CYS A 122 0.16 -9.99 -1.11
N LYS A 123 -0.98 -10.15 -1.79
CA LYS A 123 -1.28 -9.45 -3.04
C LYS A 123 -1.99 -8.13 -2.79
N LEU A 124 -1.70 -7.13 -3.60
CA LEU A 124 -2.49 -5.89 -3.66
C LEU A 124 -3.87 -6.24 -4.19
N VAL A 125 -4.93 -5.69 -3.58
CA VAL A 125 -6.31 -5.90 -4.04
C VAL A 125 -7.01 -4.61 -4.41
N ASP A 126 -7.72 -4.65 -5.53
CA ASP A 126 -8.54 -3.53 -6.01
C ASP A 126 -9.92 -3.47 -5.32
N GLU A 127 -10.71 -2.45 -5.64
CA GLU A 127 -12.05 -2.26 -5.06
C GLU A 127 -13.02 -3.41 -5.37
N GLN A 128 -12.92 -4.01 -6.55
CA GLN A 128 -13.77 -5.12 -6.95
C GLN A 128 -13.43 -6.38 -6.14
N GLU A 129 -12.14 -6.71 -6.02
CA GLU A 129 -11.67 -7.82 -5.19
C GLU A 129 -12.07 -7.62 -3.73
N ARG A 130 -11.92 -6.40 -3.19
CA ARG A 130 -12.34 -6.04 -1.82
C ARG A 130 -13.83 -6.29 -1.56
N SER A 131 -14.69 -6.11 -2.57
CA SER A 131 -16.14 -6.34 -2.44
C SER A 131 -16.50 -7.82 -2.23
N THR A 132 -15.58 -8.73 -2.55
CA THR A 132 -15.77 -10.19 -2.45
C THR A 132 -14.95 -10.82 -1.31
N LEU A 133 -14.38 -10.00 -0.44
CA LEU A 133 -13.48 -10.42 0.62
C LEU A 133 -14.14 -11.47 1.54
N LYS A 134 -13.40 -12.54 1.80
CA LYS A 134 -13.80 -13.61 2.72
C LYS A 134 -13.10 -13.42 4.07
N CYS A 135 -13.81 -13.78 5.14
CA CYS A 135 -13.33 -13.70 6.50
C CYS A 135 -12.20 -14.73 6.70
N PRO A 136 -11.02 -14.32 7.19
CA PRO A 136 -9.89 -15.23 7.39
C PRO A 136 -10.13 -16.24 8.53
N GLU A 137 -11.10 -16.00 9.40
CA GLU A 137 -11.36 -16.86 10.57
C GLU A 137 -12.44 -17.92 10.32
N CYS A 138 -13.44 -17.64 9.48
CA CYS A 138 -14.59 -18.53 9.31
C CYS A 138 -15.10 -18.68 7.87
N THR A 139 -14.35 -18.12 6.91
CA THR A 139 -14.62 -18.07 5.46
C THR A 139 -15.95 -17.43 5.05
N GLY A 140 -16.66 -16.84 6.00
CA GLY A 140 -17.89 -16.08 5.78
C GLY A 140 -17.60 -14.80 4.99
N GLU A 141 -18.65 -14.14 4.49
CA GLU A 141 -18.48 -12.89 3.75
C GLU A 141 -18.14 -11.73 4.69
N MET A 142 -17.21 -10.89 4.25
CA MET A 142 -16.94 -9.59 4.87
C MET A 142 -17.80 -8.53 4.19
N GLN A 143 -18.38 -7.64 4.98
CA GLN A 143 -19.15 -6.51 4.48
C GLN A 143 -18.57 -5.22 5.06
N VAL A 144 -18.57 -4.16 4.26
CA VAL A 144 -18.21 -2.83 4.75
C VAL A 144 -19.34 -2.30 5.61
N ASP A 145 -19.03 -1.89 6.84
CA ASP A 145 -19.95 -1.16 7.70
C ASP A 145 -19.97 0.32 7.28
N ILE A 146 -20.93 0.66 6.43
CA ILE A 146 -21.10 2.01 5.88
C ILE A 146 -21.33 3.08 6.96
N SER A 147 -21.79 2.69 8.16
CA SER A 147 -22.02 3.62 9.27
C SER A 147 -20.72 4.08 9.95
N ARG A 148 -19.60 3.41 9.65
CA ARG A 148 -18.28 3.66 10.24
C ARG A 148 -17.23 4.05 9.20
N LEU A 149 -17.66 4.54 8.04
CA LEU A 149 -16.76 5.11 7.04
C LEU A 149 -16.14 6.41 7.55
N MET A 150 -14.85 6.56 7.35
CA MET A 150 -14.14 7.81 7.63
C MET A 150 -13.39 8.27 6.39
N TYR A 151 -13.37 9.57 6.15
CA TYR A 151 -12.64 10.20 5.07
C TYR A 151 -11.78 11.32 5.64
N TRP A 152 -10.59 11.52 5.08
CA TRP A 152 -9.70 12.63 5.45
C TRP A 152 -8.96 13.16 4.23
N ASP A 153 -8.41 14.36 4.39
CA ASP A 153 -7.72 15.06 3.31
C ASP A 153 -6.23 14.83 3.26
#